data_AF-A0AAD6JXR1-F1
#
_entry.id   AF-A0AAD6JXR1-F1
#
_cell.length_a   1.000
_cell.length_b   1.000
_cell.length_c   1.000
_cell.angle_alpha   90.00
_cell.angle_beta   90.00
_cell.angle_gamma   90.00
#
_symmetry.space_group_name_H-M   'P 1'
#
loop_
_entity.id
_entity.type
_entity.pdbx_description
1 polymer ?
#
loop_
_entity_poly.entity_id
_entity_poly.type
_entity_poly.pdbx_seq_one_letter_code
_entity_poly.pdbx_strand_id
1 'polypeptide(L)'
;MASSLRHFSTNITTTQKVSISISISKAKSKLRTEHDPDKALAIYSSASSNDSSPVASRYAQDLTVRRLAKSHRFTDIESLIESRKSDPKIKQEPFLSSLIRSYGVAGMFDQAMKTYHQMDQLGVPSIFCLF
;
A
#
# COMPACT_ATOMS: atom_id res chain seq x y z
N MET A 1 42.03 -16.00 13.64
CA MET A 1 42.52 -15.72 12.29
C MET A 1 41.66 -16.53 11.33
N ALA A 2 40.47 -16.04 10.94
CA ALA A 2 40.25 -15.23 9.72
C ALA A 2 40.60 -16.05 8.46
N SER A 3 39.74 -16.32 7.48
CA SER A 3 38.56 -15.61 7.00
C SER A 3 37.65 -16.51 6.16
N SER A 4 36.35 -16.24 6.24
CA SER A 4 35.30 -16.74 5.36
C SER A 4 35.40 -16.07 3.99
N LEU A 5 35.40 -16.84 2.90
CA LEU A 5 35.24 -16.34 1.54
C LEU A 5 33.86 -16.74 1.02
N ARG A 6 32.89 -15.83 1.21
CA ARG A 6 31.59 -15.87 0.55
C ARG A 6 31.75 -15.25 -0.84
N HIS A 7 31.81 -16.07 -1.87
CA HIS A 7 31.63 -15.59 -3.24
C HIS A 7 30.14 -15.32 -3.48
N PHE A 8 29.75 -14.05 -3.42
CA PHE A 8 28.47 -13.58 -3.94
C PHE A 8 28.66 -13.16 -5.41
N SER A 9 28.42 -14.08 -6.34
CA SER A 9 28.18 -13.73 -7.74
C SER A 9 26.75 -13.24 -7.88
N THR A 10 26.58 -11.95 -8.21
CA THR A 10 25.30 -11.37 -8.63
C THR A 10 25.37 -11.06 -10.12
N ASN A 11 24.99 -12.04 -10.94
CA ASN A 11 24.68 -11.83 -12.34
C ASN A 11 23.22 -12.17 -12.56
N ILE A 12 22.32 -11.19 -12.54
CA ILE A 12 21.06 -11.27 -13.29
C ILE A 12 20.63 -9.86 -13.72
N THR A 13 21.24 -9.35 -14.79
CA THR A 13 20.55 -8.46 -15.73
C THR A 13 19.70 -9.36 -16.61
N THR A 14 18.37 -9.22 -16.62
CA THR A 14 17.50 -9.41 -17.80
C THR A 14 16.05 -9.09 -17.43
N THR A 15 15.52 -8.09 -18.12
CA THR A 15 14.12 -7.83 -18.43
C THR A 15 13.28 -9.10 -18.56
N GLN A 16 12.55 -9.51 -17.53
CA GLN A 16 11.45 -10.47 -17.68
C GLN A 16 10.25 -10.11 -16.80
N LYS A 17 9.17 -9.82 -17.52
CA LYS A 17 7.78 -9.68 -17.10
C LYS A 17 7.29 -11.01 -16.54
N VAL A 18 7.70 -11.36 -15.32
CA VAL A 18 7.17 -12.51 -14.58
C VAL A 18 6.49 -12.01 -13.33
N SER A 19 5.17 -12.04 -13.37
CA SER A 19 4.26 -11.89 -12.25
C SER A 19 4.45 -13.04 -11.26
N ILE A 20 5.60 -13.09 -10.59
CA ILE A 20 5.76 -13.95 -9.41
C ILE A 20 5.07 -13.22 -8.28
N SER A 21 3.92 -13.75 -7.84
CA SER A 21 3.21 -13.19 -6.70
C SER A 21 4.12 -13.30 -5.47
N ILE A 22 4.79 -12.21 -5.11
CA ILE A 22 5.65 -12.19 -3.93
C ILE A 22 4.74 -12.21 -2.70
N SER A 23 5.08 -13.05 -1.72
CA SER A 23 4.40 -13.05 -0.43
C SER A 23 4.47 -11.64 0.20
N ILE A 24 3.38 -11.19 0.82
CA ILE A 24 3.28 -9.85 1.45
C ILE A 24 4.41 -9.61 2.45
N SER A 25 4.92 -10.63 3.16
CA SER A 25 6.07 -10.49 4.07
C SER A 25 7.34 -10.06 3.33
N LYS A 26 7.57 -10.63 2.13
CA LYS A 26 8.70 -10.28 1.26
C LYS A 26 8.48 -8.93 0.60
N ALA A 27 7.24 -8.62 0.21
CA ALA A 27 6.85 -7.30 -0.29
C ALA A 27 7.07 -6.22 0.78
N LYS A 28 6.70 -6.45 2.04
CA LYS A 28 6.93 -5.55 3.18
C LYS A 28 8.42 -5.27 3.38
N SER A 29 9.26 -6.31 3.37
CA SER A 29 10.71 -6.16 3.52
C SER A 29 11.30 -5.32 2.38
N LYS A 30 10.95 -5.65 1.12
CA LYS A 30 11.39 -4.88 -0.05
C LYS A 30 10.87 -3.46 -0.04
N LEU A 31 9.60 -3.26 0.33
CA LEU A 31 9.04 -1.94 0.52
C LEU A 31 9.89 -1.18 1.52
N ARG A 32 10.27 -1.71 2.70
CA ARG A 32 11.11 -0.93 3.65
C ARG A 32 12.42 -0.38 3.06
N THR A 33 13.05 -1.08 2.13
CA THR A 33 14.36 -0.68 1.56
C THR A 33 14.26 0.09 0.24
N GLU A 34 13.19 -0.10 -0.53
CA GLU A 34 13.00 0.55 -1.83
C GLU A 34 12.54 2.00 -1.65
N HIS A 35 13.17 2.94 -2.35
CA HIS A 35 12.79 4.36 -2.32
C HIS A 35 12.07 4.82 -3.59
N ASP A 36 12.20 4.09 -4.70
CA ASP A 36 11.55 4.45 -5.96
C ASP A 36 10.03 4.23 -5.92
N PRO A 37 9.22 5.24 -6.30
CA PRO A 37 7.76 5.14 -6.26
C PRO A 37 7.21 4.10 -7.24
N ASP A 38 7.74 4.00 -8.46
CA ASP A 38 7.31 3.04 -9.48
C ASP A 38 7.55 1.60 -9.05
N LYS A 39 8.73 1.33 -8.48
CA LYS A 39 9.06 0.00 -7.95
C LYS A 39 8.19 -0.35 -6.75
N ALA A 40 7.89 0.61 -5.88
CA ALA A 40 7.00 0.39 -4.75
C ALA A 40 5.57 0.02 -5.20
N LEU A 41 5.03 0.70 -6.21
CA LEU A 41 3.76 0.34 -6.83
C LEU A 41 3.80 -1.07 -7.44
N ALA A 42 4.83 -1.38 -8.22
CA ALA A 42 4.97 -2.70 -8.84
C ALA A 42 5.04 -3.83 -7.79
N ILE A 43 5.82 -3.63 -6.72
CA ILE A 43 5.92 -4.56 -5.59
C ILE A 43 4.56 -4.74 -4.92
N TYR A 44 3.84 -3.64 -4.68
CA TYR A 44 2.52 -3.69 -4.06
C TYR A 44 1.49 -4.41 -4.93
N SER A 45 1.39 -4.07 -6.22
CA SER A 45 0.48 -4.74 -7.15
C SER A 45 0.76 -6.24 -7.27
N SER A 46 2.04 -6.64 -7.26
CA SER A 46 2.43 -8.06 -7.27
C SER A 46 2.15 -8.80 -5.96
N ALA A 47 1.96 -8.09 -4.85
CA ALA A 47 1.68 -8.66 -3.53
C ALA A 47 0.19 -8.60 -3.16
N SER A 48 -0.57 -7.69 -3.77
CA SER A 48 -2.00 -7.47 -3.48
C SER A 48 -2.88 -8.65 -3.88
N SER A 49 -2.40 -9.59 -4.69
CA SER A 49 -3.12 -10.83 -5.05
C SER A 49 -2.90 -11.98 -4.06
N ASN A 50 -1.97 -11.83 -3.12
CA ASN A 50 -1.68 -12.83 -2.10
C ASN A 50 -2.27 -12.37 -0.77
N ASP A 51 -3.50 -12.77 -0.46
CA ASP A 51 -4.17 -12.48 0.81
C ASP A 51 -3.39 -13.07 1.99
N SER A 52 -2.43 -12.30 2.51
CA SER A 52 -1.90 -12.49 3.86
C SER A 52 -2.58 -11.50 4.81
N SER A 53 -2.55 -11.82 6.11
CA SER A 53 -3.03 -11.02 7.26
C SER A 53 -3.45 -9.57 6.96
N PRO A 54 -4.68 -9.16 7.33
CA PRO A 54 -5.20 -7.80 7.14
C PRO A 54 -4.25 -6.68 7.60
N VAL A 55 -3.48 -6.94 8.67
CA VAL A 55 -2.51 -5.99 9.23
C VAL A 55 -1.33 -5.77 8.28
N ALA A 56 -0.82 -6.83 7.66
CA ALA A 56 0.31 -6.75 6.74
C ALA A 56 -0.08 -6.02 5.44
N SER A 57 -1.29 -6.27 4.94
CA SER A 57 -1.86 -5.59 3.78
C SER A 57 -2.02 -4.08 4.04
N ARG A 58 -2.58 -3.68 5.19
CA ARG A 58 -2.66 -2.27 5.62
C ARG A 58 -1.28 -1.61 5.69
N TYR A 59 -0.29 -2.29 6.25
CA TYR A 59 1.07 -1.75 6.40
C TYR A 59 1.77 -1.59 5.04
N ALA A 60 1.60 -2.53 4.13
CA ALA A 60 2.14 -2.43 2.77
C ALA A 60 1.52 -1.24 2.02
N GLN A 61 0.21 -1.04 2.16
CA GLN A 61 -0.50 0.10 1.58
C GLN A 61 0.03 1.44 2.12
N ASP A 62 0.17 1.58 3.44
CA ASP A 62 0.71 2.81 4.06
C ASP A 62 2.08 3.18 3.52
N LEU A 63 2.96 2.19 3.37
CA LEU A 63 4.31 2.40 2.83
C LEU A 63 4.28 2.84 1.37
N THR A 64 3.41 2.25 0.55
CA THR A 64 3.24 2.63 -0.86
C THR A 64 2.70 4.05 -0.99
N VAL A 65 1.63 4.38 -0.26
CA VAL A 65 1.02 5.70 -0.27
C VAL A 65 2.01 6.78 0.18
N ARG A 66 2.77 6.53 1.26
CA ARG A 66 3.80 7.46 1.74
C ARG A 66 4.87 7.74 0.69
N ARG A 67 5.27 6.75 -0.12
CA ARG A 67 6.25 6.92 -1.20
C ARG A 67 5.69 7.71 -2.37
N LEU A 68 4.47 7.39 -2.78
CA LEU A 68 3.80 8.12 -3.85
C LEU A 68 3.58 9.59 -3.48
N ALA A 69 3.21 9.84 -2.23
CA ALA A 69 3.04 11.18 -1.69
C ALA A 69 4.34 11.99 -1.73
N LYS A 70 5.45 11.38 -1.32
CA LYS A 70 6.79 12.00 -1.43
C LYS A 70 7.20 12.31 -2.87
N SER A 71 6.66 11.56 -3.83
CA SER A 71 6.95 11.75 -5.26
C SER A 71 5.92 12.66 -5.94
N HIS A 72 4.99 13.27 -5.18
CA HIS A 72 3.91 14.12 -5.68
C HIS A 72 2.99 13.44 -6.72
N ARG A 73 2.90 12.11 -6.69
CA ARG A 73 2.07 11.32 -7.62
C ARG A 73 0.66 11.11 -7.07
N PHE A 74 -0.08 12.19 -6.88
CA PHE A 74 -1.40 12.16 -6.25
C PHE A 74 -2.45 11.37 -7.07
N THR A 75 -2.37 11.41 -8.40
CA THR A 75 -3.28 10.68 -9.30
C THR A 75 -3.20 9.17 -9.10
N ASP A 76 -1.99 8.63 -8.91
CA ASP A 76 -1.81 7.19 -8.69
C ASP A 76 -2.33 6.75 -7.32
N ILE A 77 -2.20 7.63 -6.30
CA ILE A 77 -2.78 7.40 -4.97
C ILE A 77 -4.30 7.38 -5.07
N GLU A 78 -4.89 8.34 -5.78
CA GLU A 78 -6.33 8.42 -5.97
C GLU A 78 -6.85 7.17 -6.68
N SER A 79 -6.23 6.76 -7.79
CA SER A 79 -6.59 5.53 -8.52
C SER A 79 -6.48 4.28 -7.65
N LEU A 80 -5.39 4.16 -6.87
CA LEU A 80 -5.19 3.03 -5.97
C LEU A 80 -6.25 2.98 -4.86
N ILE A 81 -6.62 4.11 -4.28
CA ILE A 81 -7.64 4.16 -3.22
C ILE A 81 -9.04 3.95 -3.82
N GLU A 82 -9.34 4.56 -4.96
CA GLU A 82 -10.65 4.45 -5.62
C GLU A 82 -10.92 3.01 -6.10
N SER A 83 -9.90 2.31 -6.60
CA SER A 83 -10.01 0.87 -6.94
C SER A 83 -10.35 -0.02 -5.74
N ARG A 84 -10.06 0.44 -4.51
CA ARG A 84 -10.43 -0.25 -3.28
C ARG A 84 -11.82 0.15 -2.78
N LYS A 85 -12.34 1.32 -3.16
CA LYS A 85 -13.71 1.71 -2.82
C LYS A 85 -14.76 0.86 -3.53
N SER A 86 -14.44 0.26 -4.68
CA SER A 86 -15.34 -0.68 -5.37
C SER A 86 -15.48 -2.03 -4.67
N ASP A 87 -14.67 -2.33 -3.64
CA ASP A 87 -14.81 -3.56 -2.85
C ASP A 87 -16.04 -3.45 -1.92
N PRO A 88 -16.94 -4.46 -1.87
CA PRO A 88 -18.07 -4.47 -0.93
C PRO A 88 -17.69 -4.32 0.55
N LYS A 89 -16.40 -4.55 0.90
CA LYS A 89 -15.84 -4.28 2.23
C LYS A 89 -15.85 -2.79 2.62
N ILE A 90 -16.19 -1.87 1.72
CA ILE A 90 -16.32 -0.43 2.04
C ILE A 90 -17.31 -0.15 3.19
N LYS A 91 -18.29 -1.02 3.41
CA LYS A 91 -19.23 -0.91 4.54
C LYS A 91 -18.60 -1.27 5.89
N GLN A 92 -17.38 -1.80 5.90
CA GLN A 92 -16.65 -2.10 7.13
C GLN A 92 -15.88 -0.87 7.59
N GLU A 93 -16.14 -0.45 8.82
CA GLU A 93 -15.45 0.64 9.51
C GLU A 93 -13.90 0.55 9.38
N PRO A 94 -13.21 -0.56 9.72
CA PRO A 94 -11.75 -0.60 9.68
C PRO A 94 -11.18 -0.48 8.27
N PHE A 95 -11.96 -0.86 7.25
CA PHE A 95 -11.57 -0.70 5.86
C PHE A 95 -11.66 0.77 5.45
N LEU A 96 -12.79 1.42 5.73
CA LEU A 96 -13.03 2.82 5.39
C LEU A 96 -12.08 3.77 6.13
N SER A 97 -11.84 3.52 7.42
CA SER A 97 -10.84 4.22 8.24
C SER A 97 -9.42 4.07 7.67
N SER A 98 -9.09 2.90 7.09
CA SER A 98 -7.79 2.72 6.43
C SER A 98 -7.63 3.55 5.16
N LEU A 99 -8.72 3.82 4.42
CA LEU A 99 -8.71 4.68 3.24
C LEU A 99 -8.55 6.15 3.63
N ILE A 100 -9.29 6.61 4.64
CA ILE A 100 -9.18 7.97 5.17
C ILE A 100 -7.77 8.25 5.69
N ARG A 101 -7.20 7.32 6.45
CA ARG A 101 -5.81 7.41 6.91
C ARG A 101 -4.83 7.44 5.74
N SER A 102 -5.07 6.68 4.67
CA SER A 102 -4.23 6.71 3.47
C SER A 102 -4.24 8.09 2.78
N TYR A 103 -5.42 8.71 2.64
CA TYR A 103 -5.51 10.08 2.12
C TYR A 103 -4.80 11.09 3.03
N GLY A 104 -4.93 10.96 4.35
CA GLY A 104 -4.21 11.80 5.32
C GLY A 104 -2.68 11.67 5.20
N VAL A 105 -2.16 10.45 5.06
CA VAL A 105 -0.72 10.19 4.83
C VAL A 105 -0.24 10.79 3.51
N ALA A 106 -1.11 10.85 2.51
CA ALA A 106 -0.84 11.49 1.24
C ALA A 106 -0.93 13.03 1.27
N GLY A 107 -1.44 13.63 2.35
CA GLY A 107 -1.73 15.07 2.41
C GLY A 107 -2.95 15.49 1.59
N MET A 108 -3.81 14.54 1.20
CA MET A 108 -5.01 14.77 0.40
C MET A 108 -6.24 14.98 1.29
N PHE A 109 -6.24 16.07 2.07
CA PHE A 109 -7.24 16.33 3.12
C PHE A 109 -8.67 16.46 2.58
N ASP A 110 -8.87 17.11 1.43
CA ASP A 110 -10.20 17.28 0.84
C ASP A 110 -10.84 15.93 0.51
N GLN A 111 -10.05 15.00 -0.04
CA GLN A 111 -10.51 13.64 -0.35
C GLN A 111 -10.76 12.81 0.92
N ALA A 112 -9.93 13.01 1.95
CA ALA A 112 -10.15 12.39 3.26
C ALA A 112 -11.49 12.83 3.87
N MET A 113 -11.77 14.14 3.86
CA MET A 113 -13.03 14.70 4.37
C MET A 113 -14.24 14.26 3.57
N LYS A 114 -14.14 14.27 2.24
CA LYS A 114 -15.21 13.75 1.37
C LYS A 114 -15.54 12.30 1.68
N THR A 115 -14.51 11.46 1.86
CA THR A 115 -14.67 10.05 2.21
C THR A 115 -15.26 9.88 3.62
N TYR A 116 -14.86 10.73 4.58
CA TYR A 116 -15.44 10.74 5.93
C TYR A 116 -16.94 11.08 5.91
N HIS A 117 -17.36 12.09 5.15
CA HIS A 117 -18.78 12.41 4.99
C HIS A 117 -19.58 11.30 4.29
N GLN A 118 -18.96 10.56 3.38
CA GLN A 118 -19.59 9.39 2.76
C GLN A 118 -19.84 8.26 3.78
N MET A 119 -19.07 8.15 4.88
CA MET A 119 -19.33 7.16 5.93
C MET A 119 -20.68 7.36 6.59
N ASP A 120 -21.01 8.62 6.87
CA ASP A 120 -22.27 9.03 7.50
C ASP A 120 -23.46 8.67 6.61
N GLN A 121 -23.33 8.90 5.29
CA GLN A 121 -24.33 8.52 4.30
C GLN A 121 -24.50 6.99 4.17
N LEU A 122 -23.44 6.22 4.43
CA LEU A 122 -23.45 4.76 4.40
C LEU A 122 -23.95 4.14 5.71
N GLY A 123 -24.29 4.95 6.73
CA GLY A 123 -24.75 4.49 8.03
C GLY A 123 -23.66 3.81 8.87
N VAL A 124 -22.38 4.03 8.53
CA VAL A 124 -21.24 3.50 9.30
C VAL A 124 -20.95 4.48 10.44
N PRO A 125 -20.92 4.03 11.71
CA PRO A 125 -20.68 4.92 12.84
C PRO A 125 -19.30 5.56 12.75
N SER A 126 -19.26 6.87 12.55
CA SER A 126 -18.04 7.68 12.39
C SER A 126 -17.19 7.78 13.65
N ILE A 127 -17.74 7.37 14.81
CA ILE A 127 -17.09 7.40 16.13
C ILE A 127 -15.80 6.56 16.19
N PHE A 128 -15.72 5.47 15.44
CA PHE A 128 -14.57 4.56 15.50
C PHE A 128 -13.41 4.94 14.56
N CYS A 129 -13.63 5.93 13.68
CA CYS A 129 -12.66 6.34 12.68
C CYS A 129 -11.43 7.09 13.24
N LEU A 130 -11.42 7.39 14.56
CA LEU A 130 -10.42 8.23 15.23
C LEU A 130 -9.24 7.48 15.89
N PHE A 131 -9.04 6.18 15.63
CA PHE A 131 -7.94 5.39 16.23
C PHE A 131 -6.86 4.95 15.22
#